data_AF-A0A7S3PJA0-F1
#
_entry.id   AF-A0A7S3PJA0-F1
#
_cell.length_a   1.000
_cell.length_b   1.000
_cell.length_c   1.000
_cell.angle_alpha   90.00
_cell.angle_beta   90.00
_cell.angle_gamma   90.00
#
_symmetry.space_group_name_H-M   'P 1'
#
loop_
_entity.id
_entity.type
_entity.pdbx_description
1 polymer ?
#
loop_
_entity_poly.entity_id
_entity_poly.type
_entity_poly.pdbx_seq_one_letter_code
_entity_poly.pdbx_strand_id
1 'polypeptide(L)'
;MASKLDKETRQALTDIQDGEAVSMDHAECAICFEKLHSRKTCVFTKGISNDRSDKAPRGWVRVCRHFFHLDCANELLEAKCPLCKASFHTVAAVPSPEVDAELWFDIVDYDCDGTLTKQEVLDAFEAQLPLDMKRLEDTLD
;
A
#
# COMPACT_ATOMS: atom_id res chain seq x y z
N MET A 1 0.36 32.00 -36.42
CA MET A 1 0.71 30.59 -36.71
C MET A 1 0.60 29.82 -35.41
N ALA A 2 -0.54 29.18 -35.15
CA ALA A 2 -0.73 28.26 -34.03
C ALA A 2 -1.15 26.94 -34.64
N SER A 3 -0.33 25.92 -34.39
CA SER A 3 -0.35 24.61 -35.03
C SER A 3 -1.65 23.88 -34.73
N LYS A 4 -2.23 23.32 -35.80
CA LYS A 4 -3.27 22.30 -35.75
C LYS A 4 -2.72 21.14 -34.92
N LEU A 5 -3.09 21.07 -33.64
CA LEU A 5 -3.02 19.83 -32.88
C LEU A 5 -4.02 18.91 -33.58
N ASP A 6 -3.47 17.98 -34.35
CA ASP A 6 -4.20 17.27 -35.38
C ASP A 6 -5.29 16.39 -34.74
N LYS A 7 -6.42 16.24 -35.43
CA LYS A 7 -7.56 15.45 -34.94
C LYS A 7 -7.14 14.01 -34.62
N GLU A 8 -6.12 13.50 -35.31
CA GLU A 8 -5.51 12.20 -35.06
C GLU A 8 -4.81 12.12 -33.70
N THR A 9 -4.21 13.20 -33.21
CA THR A 9 -3.57 13.24 -31.88
C THR A 9 -4.59 13.23 -30.75
N ARG A 10 -5.78 13.81 -30.97
CA ARG A 10 -6.89 13.73 -30.01
C ARG A 10 -7.56 12.36 -29.99
N GLN A 11 -7.70 11.74 -31.17
CA GLN A 11 -8.24 10.39 -31.28
C GLN A 11 -7.29 9.36 -30.62
N ALA A 12 -5.97 9.51 -30.79
CA ALA A 12 -5.00 8.65 -30.11
C ALA A 12 -5.04 8.76 -28.56
N LEU A 13 -5.42 9.92 -28.01
CA LEU A 13 -5.58 10.11 -26.57
C LEU A 13 -6.89 9.50 -26.03
N THR A 14 -7.94 9.43 -26.86
CA THR A 14 -9.19 8.73 -26.52
C THR A 14 -9.05 7.22 -26.71
N ASP A 15 -8.28 6.75 -27.68
CA ASP A 15 -8.10 5.32 -27.94
C ASP A 15 -7.21 4.63 -26.89
N ILE A 16 -6.42 5.38 -26.11
CA ILE A 16 -5.75 4.86 -24.89
C ILE A 16 -6.77 4.56 -23.78
N GLN A 17 -7.97 5.18 -23.80
CA GLN A 17 -9.00 5.01 -22.77
C GLN A 17 -9.91 3.80 -23.02
N ASP A 18 -9.85 3.17 -24.20
CA ASP A 18 -10.68 2.03 -24.59
C ASP A 18 -9.86 0.73 -24.76
N GLY A 19 -8.76 0.59 -24.01
CA GLY A 19 -8.20 -0.73 -23.74
C GLY A 19 -9.25 -1.54 -22.97
N GLU A 20 -9.60 -2.74 -23.49
CA GLU A 20 -10.52 -3.69 -22.84
C GLU A 20 -10.40 -3.58 -21.32
N ALA A 21 -11.53 -3.31 -20.65
CA ALA A 21 -11.59 -3.34 -19.19
C ALA A 21 -11.38 -4.78 -18.72
N VAL A 22 -10.13 -5.23 -18.76
CA VAL A 22 -9.65 -6.36 -17.99
C VAL A 22 -9.97 -5.98 -16.55
N SER A 23 -10.79 -6.79 -15.88
CA SER A 23 -11.05 -6.58 -14.46
C SER A 23 -9.72 -6.61 -13.74
N MET A 24 -9.22 -5.43 -13.35
CA MET A 24 -8.05 -5.32 -12.50
C MET A 24 -8.51 -5.76 -11.12
N ASP A 25 -8.10 -6.96 -10.71
CA ASP A 25 -8.31 -7.47 -9.36
C ASP A 25 -7.39 -6.67 -8.43
N HIS A 26 -7.91 -5.58 -7.90
CA HIS A 26 -7.19 -4.75 -6.92
C HIS A 26 -7.36 -5.34 -5.53
N ALA A 27 -6.37 -5.15 -4.65
CA ALA A 27 -6.56 -5.43 -3.24
C ALA A 27 -7.72 -4.60 -2.67
N GLU A 28 -8.45 -5.22 -1.75
CA GLU A 28 -9.59 -4.64 -1.07
C GLU A 28 -9.28 -4.46 0.42
N CYS A 29 -9.83 -3.41 1.01
CA CYS A 29 -9.79 -3.27 2.46
C CYS A 29 -10.75 -4.28 3.10
N ALA A 30 -10.22 -5.22 3.87
CA ALA A 30 -11.02 -6.27 4.52
C ALA A 30 -12.00 -5.77 5.62
N ILE A 31 -12.10 -4.46 5.86
CA ILE A 31 -13.07 -3.84 6.78
C ILE A 31 -14.32 -3.34 6.02
N CYS A 32 -14.13 -2.73 4.84
CA CYS A 32 -15.22 -2.11 4.08
C CYS A 32 -15.45 -2.72 2.68
N PHE A 33 -14.56 -3.61 2.23
CA PHE A 33 -14.59 -4.29 0.93
C PHE A 33 -14.48 -3.34 -0.28
N GLU A 34 -13.96 -2.13 -0.08
CA GLU A 34 -13.63 -1.23 -1.18
C GLU A 34 -12.16 -1.34 -1.57
N LYS A 35 -11.84 -0.96 -2.82
CA LYS A 35 -10.47 -0.94 -3.36
C LYS A 35 -9.51 -0.18 -2.44
N LEU A 36 -8.44 -0.84 -2.03
CA LEU A 36 -7.54 -0.36 -0.98
C LEU A 36 -6.77 0.91 -1.38
N HIS A 37 -6.38 1.00 -2.66
CA HIS A 37 -5.66 2.15 -3.21
C HIS A 37 -6.53 3.41 -3.38
N SER A 38 -7.85 3.32 -3.13
CA SER A 38 -8.78 4.44 -3.36
C SER A 38 -8.75 5.49 -2.25
N ARG A 39 -8.19 5.16 -1.07
CA ARG A 39 -8.08 6.05 0.09
C ARG A 39 -6.71 5.89 0.76
N LYS A 40 -6.44 6.71 1.79
CA LYS A 40 -5.21 6.61 2.59
C LYS A 40 -5.13 5.24 3.24
N THR A 41 -3.99 4.56 3.10
CA THR A 41 -3.77 3.25 3.71
C THR A 41 -3.03 3.36 5.04
N CYS A 42 -3.11 2.29 5.83
CA CYS A 42 -2.43 2.15 7.10
C CYS A 42 -2.02 0.70 7.36
N VAL A 43 -1.17 0.54 8.36
CA VAL A 43 -0.79 -0.73 8.96
C VAL A 43 -1.00 -0.68 10.48
N PHE A 44 -1.04 -1.86 11.10
CA PHE A 44 -1.07 -1.97 12.55
C PHE A 44 0.33 -2.15 13.13
N THR A 45 0.63 -1.40 14.18
CA THR A 45 1.93 -1.42 14.85
C THR A 45 1.81 -1.63 16.36
N LYS A 46 2.92 -2.01 16.98
CA LYS A 46 3.08 -2.06 18.43
C LYS A 46 4.43 -1.47 18.80
N GLY A 47 4.46 -0.75 19.93
CA GLY A 47 5.73 -0.36 20.55
C GLY A 47 6.53 -1.60 20.99
N ILE A 48 7.85 -1.51 20.92
CA ILE A 48 8.77 -2.49 21.50
C ILE A 48 9.48 -1.89 22.71
N SER A 49 9.72 -2.72 23.73
CA SER A 49 10.57 -2.35 24.86
C SER A 49 12.04 -2.31 24.47
N ASN A 50 12.82 -1.48 25.16
CA ASN A 50 14.23 -1.18 24.90
C ASN A 50 15.13 -2.42 24.74
N ASP A 51 14.77 -3.58 25.32
CA ASP A 51 15.52 -4.84 25.21
C ASP A 51 15.58 -5.45 23.80
N ARG A 52 14.86 -4.90 22.81
CA ARG A 52 14.93 -5.30 21.40
C ARG A 52 15.17 -4.13 20.45
N SER A 53 15.79 -3.04 20.91
CA SER A 53 16.09 -1.85 20.10
C SER A 53 16.77 -2.18 18.78
N ASP A 54 17.63 -3.19 18.79
CA ASP A 54 18.45 -3.62 17.65
C ASP A 54 17.59 -4.12 16.48
N LYS A 55 16.35 -4.57 16.77
CA LYS A 55 15.39 -5.08 15.79
C LYS A 55 14.23 -4.12 15.49
N ALA A 56 14.17 -2.97 16.14
CA ALA A 56 13.32 -1.88 15.66
C ALA A 56 13.90 -0.54 16.13
N PRO A 57 14.79 0.07 15.34
CA PRO A 57 15.48 1.30 15.73
C PRO A 57 14.52 2.47 15.99
N ARG A 58 13.28 2.37 15.52
CA ARG A 58 12.22 3.37 15.67
C ARG A 58 11.33 3.19 16.92
N GLY A 59 11.54 2.12 17.71
CA GLY A 59 10.74 1.84 18.91
C GLY A 59 9.35 1.25 18.63
N TRP A 60 9.04 0.92 17.37
CA TRP A 60 7.80 0.24 16.99
C TRP A 60 8.06 -0.77 15.86
N VAL A 61 7.17 -1.76 15.75
CA VAL A 61 7.18 -2.77 14.68
C VAL A 61 5.77 -2.96 14.14
N ARG A 62 5.65 -3.43 12.90
CA ARG A 62 4.39 -3.95 12.37
C ARG A 62 4.01 -5.25 13.07
N VAL A 63 2.71 -5.48 13.23
CA VAL A 63 2.21 -6.73 13.85
C VAL A 63 1.87 -7.81 12.83
N CYS A 64 1.62 -7.41 11.58
CA CYS A 64 1.33 -8.28 10.44
C CYS A 64 1.52 -7.55 9.11
N ARG A 65 1.43 -8.29 8.00
CA ARG A 65 1.61 -7.78 6.62
C ARG A 65 0.38 -7.08 6.04
N HIS A 66 -0.77 -7.14 6.69
CA HIS A 66 -2.02 -6.61 6.16
C HIS A 66 -2.08 -5.08 6.14
N PHE A 67 -2.66 -4.55 5.07
CA PHE A 67 -2.96 -3.13 4.88
C PHE A 67 -4.47 -2.90 4.93
N PHE A 68 -4.88 -1.71 5.39
CA PHE A 68 -6.28 -1.30 5.48
C PHE A 68 -6.40 0.18 5.12
N HIS A 69 -7.62 0.66 4.87
CA HIS A 69 -7.83 2.11 4.87
C HIS A 69 -7.65 2.67 6.29
N LEU A 70 -7.04 3.84 6.37
CA LEU A 70 -6.73 4.52 7.63
C LEU A 70 -7.98 4.86 8.43
N ASP A 71 -9.02 5.38 7.78
CA ASP A 71 -10.31 5.68 8.41
C ASP A 71 -10.97 4.39 8.94
N CYS A 72 -11.07 3.34 8.11
CA CYS A 72 -11.64 2.06 8.52
C CYS A 72 -10.91 1.43 9.72
N ALA A 73 -9.57 1.49 9.74
CA ALA A 73 -8.78 0.93 10.82
C ALA A 73 -8.94 1.69 12.15
N ASN A 74 -9.15 3.01 12.09
CA ASN A 74 -9.40 3.83 13.27
C ASN A 74 -10.79 3.62 13.89
N GLU A 75 -11.73 3.06 13.14
CA GLU A 75 -13.09 2.73 13.62
C GLU A 75 -13.20 1.34 14.25
N LEU A 76 -12.11 0.55 14.26
CA LEU A 76 -12.12 -0.77 14.89
C LEU A 76 -12.33 -0.67 16.41
N LEU A 77 -13.34 -1.40 16.91
CA LEU A 77 -13.65 -1.48 18.34
C LEU A 77 -12.63 -2.33 19.12
N GLU A 78 -12.02 -3.30 18.46
CA GLU A 78 -11.01 -4.18 19.05
C GLU A 78 -9.64 -3.90 18.44
N ALA A 79 -8.62 -3.82 19.29
CA ALA A 79 -7.21 -3.66 18.88
C ALA A 79 -6.60 -5.00 18.37
N LYS A 80 -7.29 -5.65 17.42
CA LYS A 80 -6.89 -6.90 16.77
C LYS A 80 -7.11 -6.82 15.27
N CYS A 81 -6.13 -7.28 14.51
CA CYS A 81 -6.23 -7.34 13.05
C CYS A 81 -7.44 -8.21 12.63
N PRO A 82 -8.36 -7.72 11.76
CA PRO A 82 -9.51 -8.50 11.32
C PRO A 82 -9.16 -9.82 10.62
N LEU A 83 -8.03 -9.84 9.90
CA LEU A 83 -7.57 -10.96 9.06
C LEU A 83 -6.82 -12.04 9.87
N CYS A 84 -5.80 -11.66 10.64
CA CYS A 84 -4.97 -12.63 11.39
C CYS A 84 -5.14 -12.61 12.91
N LYS A 85 -6.00 -11.74 13.44
CA LYS A 85 -6.27 -11.57 14.89
C LYS A 85 -5.06 -11.13 15.73
N ALA A 86 -3.95 -10.74 15.11
CA ALA A 86 -2.80 -10.18 15.81
C ALA A 86 -3.19 -8.90 16.57
N SER A 87 -2.88 -8.85 17.87
CA SER A 87 -3.10 -7.66 18.69
C SER A 87 -2.14 -6.54 18.31
N PHE A 88 -2.64 -5.30 18.29
CA PHE A 88 -1.86 -4.10 18.02
C PHE A 88 -2.08 -3.02 19.08
N HIS A 89 -1.24 -1.99 19.08
CA HIS A 89 -1.39 -0.84 19.98
C HIS A 89 -1.77 0.43 19.22
N THR A 90 -1.30 0.55 17.98
CA THR A 90 -1.41 1.78 17.19
C THR A 90 -1.72 1.50 15.73
N VAL A 91 -2.39 2.46 15.08
CA VAL A 91 -2.63 2.48 13.63
C VAL A 91 -1.67 3.50 13.03
N ALA A 92 -0.81 3.07 12.11
CA ALA A 92 0.17 3.92 11.45
C ALA A 92 -0.24 4.15 10.00
N ALA A 93 -0.46 5.41 9.61
CA ALA A 93 -0.71 5.78 8.22
C ALA A 93 0.53 5.49 7.36
N VAL A 94 0.33 4.92 6.18
CA VAL A 94 1.42 4.70 5.23
C VAL A 94 1.47 5.88 4.26
N PRO A 95 2.53 6.71 4.25
CA PRO A 95 2.64 7.83 3.33
C PRO A 95 2.83 7.35 1.89
N SER A 96 2.80 8.26 0.91
CA SER A 96 3.37 7.97 -0.41
C SER A 96 4.91 8.09 -0.32
N PRO A 97 5.69 7.24 -1.01
CA PRO A 97 7.14 7.41 -1.07
C PRO A 97 7.57 8.73 -1.70
N GLU A 98 6.71 9.40 -2.48
CA GLU A 98 6.99 10.75 -3.01
C GLU A 98 6.89 11.86 -1.95
N VAL A 99 6.14 11.61 -0.87
CA VAL A 99 5.91 12.59 0.21
C VAL A 99 6.91 12.39 1.34
N ASP A 100 7.14 11.15 1.75
CA ASP A 100 8.05 10.79 2.83
C ASP A 100 8.61 9.40 2.57
N ALA A 101 9.70 9.34 1.81
CA ALA A 101 10.35 8.09 1.41
C ALA A 101 10.95 7.33 2.61
N GLU A 102 11.49 8.06 3.59
CA GLU A 102 12.07 7.46 4.79
C GLU A 102 10.98 6.79 5.60
N LEU A 103 9.90 7.51 5.95
CA LEU A 103 8.80 6.92 6.70
C LEU A 103 8.08 5.82 5.92
N TRP A 104 7.99 5.93 4.59
CA TRP A 104 7.44 4.87 3.75
C TRP A 104 8.28 3.60 3.85
N PHE A 105 9.58 3.70 3.60
CA PHE A 105 10.51 2.57 3.70
C PHE A 105 10.41 1.94 5.08
N ASP A 106 10.37 2.78 6.09
CA ASP A 106 10.35 2.41 7.48
C ASP A 106 9.12 1.61 7.90
N ILE A 107 7.98 1.87 7.25
CA ILE A 107 6.74 1.14 7.44
C ILE A 107 6.72 -0.13 6.58
N VAL A 108 7.26 -0.08 5.37
CA VAL A 108 7.21 -1.21 4.44
C VAL A 108 8.19 -2.32 4.84
N ASP A 109 9.34 -1.96 5.41
CA ASP A 109 10.31 -2.87 6.04
C ASP A 109 9.66 -3.55 7.26
N TYR A 110 9.06 -4.72 7.00
CA TYR A 110 8.17 -5.39 7.94
C TYR A 110 8.96 -6.09 9.04
N ASP A 111 10.11 -6.67 8.70
CA ASP A 111 10.98 -7.38 9.65
C ASP A 111 12.07 -6.50 10.27
N CYS A 112 12.18 -5.24 9.81
CA CYS A 112 13.09 -4.21 10.30
C CYS A 112 14.57 -4.60 10.10
N ASP A 113 14.89 -5.29 9.01
CA ASP A 113 16.26 -5.67 8.66
C ASP A 113 17.04 -4.57 7.93
N GLY A 114 16.37 -3.47 7.59
CA GLY A 114 16.96 -2.32 6.89
C GLY A 114 17.04 -2.50 5.37
N THR A 115 16.38 -3.51 4.82
CA THR A 115 16.23 -3.77 3.39
C THR A 115 14.77 -4.07 3.04
N LEU A 116 14.40 -3.98 1.76
CA LEU A 116 13.06 -4.35 1.30
C LEU A 116 13.13 -5.56 0.38
N THR A 117 12.42 -6.61 0.75
CA THR A 117 12.20 -7.78 -0.10
C THR A 117 11.16 -7.45 -1.19
N LYS A 118 11.20 -8.21 -2.31
CA LYS A 118 10.19 -8.12 -3.38
C LYS A 118 8.77 -8.18 -2.82
N GLN A 119 8.52 -9.09 -1.88
CA GLN A 119 7.18 -9.29 -1.30
C GLN A 119 6.74 -8.08 -0.46
N GLU A 120 7.63 -7.42 0.30
CA GLU A 120 7.26 -6.22 1.06
C GLU A 120 6.89 -5.05 0.16
N VAL A 121 7.64 -4.86 -0.92
CA VAL A 121 7.33 -3.84 -1.92
C VAL A 121 6.01 -4.15 -2.62
N LEU A 122 5.78 -5.41 -3.01
CA LEU A 122 4.54 -5.84 -3.64
C LEU A 122 3.33 -5.60 -2.73
N ASP A 123 3.38 -6.00 -1.46
CA ASP A 123 2.28 -5.77 -0.52
C ASP A 123 1.95 -4.28 -0.38
N ALA A 124 2.96 -3.41 -0.35
CA ALA A 124 2.77 -1.96 -0.25
C ALA A 124 2.18 -1.37 -1.53
N PHE A 125 2.69 -1.77 -2.69
CA PHE A 125 2.24 -1.29 -3.99
C PHE A 125 0.83 -1.76 -4.33
N GLU A 126 0.51 -3.02 -4.05
CA GLU A 126 -0.83 -3.57 -4.19
C GLU A 126 -1.85 -2.77 -3.35
N ALA A 127 -1.43 -2.34 -2.15
CA ALA A 127 -2.29 -1.56 -1.28
C ALA A 127 -2.45 -0.10 -1.71
N GLN A 128 -1.41 0.54 -2.24
CA GLN A 128 -1.37 1.99 -2.45
C GLN A 128 -1.61 2.43 -3.89
N LEU A 129 -1.49 1.55 -4.87
CA LEU A 129 -1.51 1.91 -6.28
C LEU A 129 -2.56 1.11 -7.06
N PRO A 130 -3.22 1.71 -8.08
CA PRO A 130 -4.14 1.01 -8.97
C PRO A 130 -3.36 0.15 -9.99
N LEU A 131 -2.64 -0.86 -9.51
CA LEU A 131 -1.81 -1.73 -10.35
C LEU A 131 -2.56 -2.99 -10.76
N ASP A 132 -2.21 -3.49 -11.94
CA ASP A 132 -2.52 -4.85 -12.38
C ASP A 132 -1.43 -5.76 -11.82
N MET A 133 -1.73 -6.41 -10.69
CA MET A 133 -0.77 -7.24 -9.98
C MET A 133 -0.29 -8.41 -10.81
N LYS A 134 -1.15 -8.98 -11.65
CA LYS A 134 -0.79 -10.08 -12.55
C LYS A 134 0.30 -9.66 -13.52
N ARG A 135 0.15 -8.48 -14.15
CA ARG A 135 1.18 -7.94 -15.06
C ARG A 135 2.46 -7.55 -14.32
N LEU A 136 2.34 -7.09 -13.08
CA LEU A 136 3.49 -6.72 -12.25
C LEU A 136 4.32 -7.94 -11.87
N GLU A 137 3.67 -9.03 -11.44
CA GLU A 137 4.31 -10.31 -11.12
C GLU A 137 5.05 -10.88 -12.34
N ASP A 138 4.38 -10.94 -13.50
CA ASP A 138 4.96 -11.43 -14.77
C ASP A 138 6.22 -10.64 -15.21
N THR A 139 6.34 -9.36 -14.81
CA THR A 139 7.47 -8.49 -15.19
C THR A 139 8.64 -8.60 -14.22
N LEU A 140 8.40 -9.04 -12.98
CA LEU A 140 9.39 -9.10 -11.91
C LEU A 140 10.03 -10.49 -11.76
N ASP A 141 9.64 -11.47 -12.58
CA ASP A 141 10.23 -12.82 -12.69
C ASP A 141 11.14 -12.94 -13.93
#